data_AF-A0A7G8HAX3-F1
#
_entry.id   AF-A0A7G8HAX3-F1
#
_cell.length_a   1.000
_cell.length_b   1.000
_cell.length_c   1.000
_cell.angle_alpha   90.00
_cell.angle_beta   90.00
_cell.angle_gamma   90.00
#
_symmetry.space_group_name_H-M   'P 1'
#
loop_
_entity.id
_entity.type
_entity.pdbx_description
1 polymer ?
#
loop_
_entity_poly.entity_id
_entity_poly.type
_entity_poly.pdbx_seq_one_letter_code
_entity_poly.pdbx_strand_id
1 'polypeptide(L)'
;MMQFNGLKVKQSLIAISIAMGALVFPAQSKPDTQSFAFELGRQSGTFYCRGISLESAIEKGTMGAALAMDLPMSQLDSMDLSSDQAGMALIEGLLDTAIDNCPQRAKTIFREFAALGN
;
A
#
# COMPACT_ATOMS: atom_id res chain seq x y z
N MET A 1 13.18 -47.86 -25.54
CA MET A 1 14.10 -46.73 -25.78
C MET A 1 13.31 -45.44 -25.68
N MET A 2 13.95 -44.40 -25.12
CA MET A 2 13.51 -43.00 -24.94
C MET A 2 12.69 -42.68 -23.67
N GLN A 3 13.44 -42.26 -22.64
CA GLN A 3 13.02 -41.38 -21.55
C GLN A 3 12.69 -39.98 -22.10
N PHE A 4 11.70 -39.30 -21.52
CA PHE A 4 11.70 -37.83 -21.41
C PHE A 4 11.27 -37.43 -19.99
N ASN A 5 12.20 -36.74 -19.33
CA ASN A 5 12.03 -36.02 -18.07
C ASN A 5 11.11 -34.80 -18.28
N GLY A 6 10.32 -34.41 -17.28
CA GLY A 6 9.73 -33.07 -17.29
C GLY A 6 8.67 -32.78 -16.23
N LEU A 7 9.11 -32.16 -15.14
CA LEU A 7 8.35 -31.29 -14.23
C LEU A 7 7.27 -31.90 -13.32
N LYS A 8 7.73 -32.25 -12.11
CA LYS A 8 6.98 -32.04 -10.87
C LYS A 8 6.64 -30.56 -10.72
N VAL A 9 5.39 -30.15 -10.95
CA VAL A 9 4.88 -28.86 -10.48
C VAL A 9 4.18 -29.09 -9.14
N LYS A 10 4.99 -29.15 -8.08
CA LYS A 10 4.56 -28.68 -6.76
C LYS A 10 4.45 -27.18 -6.88
N GLN A 11 3.27 -26.60 -6.70
CA GLN A 11 3.13 -25.27 -6.11
C GLN A 11 1.70 -25.03 -5.68
N SER A 12 1.58 -24.85 -4.38
CA SER A 12 0.43 -24.46 -3.59
C SER A 12 -0.41 -23.38 -4.27
N LEU A 13 -1.68 -23.69 -4.49
CA LEU A 13 -2.74 -22.69 -4.60
C LEU A 13 -2.88 -22.03 -3.23
N ILE A 14 -2.26 -20.86 -3.06
CA ILE A 14 -2.55 -19.98 -1.92
C ILE A 14 -3.94 -19.41 -2.18
N ALA A 15 -4.95 -20.02 -1.58
CA ALA A 15 -6.28 -19.45 -1.46
C ALA A 15 -6.17 -18.26 -0.47
N ILE A 16 -6.16 -17.04 -1.00
CA ILE A 16 -6.32 -15.84 -0.17
C ILE A 16 -7.82 -15.71 0.10
N SER A 17 -8.26 -16.20 1.25
CA SER A 17 -9.60 -15.95 1.78
C SER A 17 -9.67 -14.50 2.26
N ILE A 18 -10.22 -13.60 1.45
CA ILE A 18 -10.57 -12.23 1.86
C ILE A 18 -11.82 -12.36 2.74
N ALA A 19 -11.62 -12.41 4.05
CA ALA A 19 -12.72 -12.33 5.00
C ALA A 19 -13.25 -10.89 5.05
N MET A 20 -14.34 -10.63 4.32
CA MET A 20 -15.19 -9.46 4.53
C MET A 20 -15.82 -9.55 5.93
N GLY A 21 -15.24 -8.82 6.88
CA GLY A 21 -15.81 -8.59 8.20
C GLY A 21 -16.09 -7.11 8.38
N ALA A 22 -17.23 -6.64 7.87
CA ALA A 22 -17.78 -5.36 8.25
C ALA A 22 -18.32 -5.42 9.70
N LEU A 23 -18.47 -4.23 10.30
CA LEU A 23 -19.15 -3.87 11.57
C LEU A 23 -18.18 -3.59 12.74
N VAL A 24 -17.93 -2.32 13.03
CA VAL A 24 -18.54 -1.54 14.13
C VAL A 24 -18.00 -0.10 14.06
N PHE A 25 -18.86 0.89 13.83
CA PHE A 25 -18.52 2.31 14.05
C PHE A 25 -18.52 2.62 15.56
N PRO A 26 -17.56 3.42 16.05
CA PRO A 26 -17.87 4.44 17.04
C PRO A 26 -17.47 5.84 16.56
N ALA A 27 -18.22 6.81 17.08
CA ALA A 27 -18.23 8.21 16.71
C ALA A 27 -17.09 9.05 17.32
N GLN A 28 -16.84 10.20 16.67
CA GLN A 28 -16.15 11.43 17.08
C GLN A 28 -14.68 11.65 16.67
N SER A 29 -14.54 12.31 15.50
CA SER A 29 -13.63 13.43 15.19
C SER A 29 -12.19 13.36 15.68
N LYS A 30 -11.45 12.38 15.19
CA LYS A 30 -10.04 12.55 14.83
C LYS A 30 -9.96 12.48 13.30
N PRO A 31 -9.02 13.18 12.64
CA PRO A 31 -8.71 12.85 11.26
C PRO A 31 -8.51 11.34 11.19
N ASP A 32 -9.26 10.68 10.32
CA ASP A 32 -9.23 9.22 10.24
C ASP A 32 -7.85 8.84 9.68
N THR A 33 -6.94 8.48 10.59
CA THR A 33 -5.57 8.05 10.29
C THR A 33 -5.58 6.99 9.20
N GLN A 34 -6.60 6.13 9.17
CA GLN A 34 -6.77 5.12 8.14
C GLN A 34 -7.07 5.75 6.77
N SER A 35 -8.03 6.67 6.70
CA SER A 35 -8.34 7.44 5.48
C SER A 35 -7.13 8.23 4.98
N PHE A 36 -6.38 8.86 5.88
CA PHE A 36 -5.14 9.56 5.52
C PHE A 36 -4.08 8.61 4.99
N ALA A 37 -3.84 7.49 5.66
CA ALA A 37 -2.91 6.49 5.21
C ALA A 37 -3.29 5.93 3.83
N PHE A 38 -4.58 5.69 3.58
CA PHE A 38 -5.07 5.26 2.28
C PHE A 38 -4.80 6.30 1.18
N GLU A 39 -5.14 7.56 1.40
CA GLU A 39 -4.87 8.63 0.41
C GLU A 39 -3.37 8.85 0.21
N LEU A 40 -2.57 8.76 1.28
CA LEU A 40 -1.10 8.75 1.20
C LEU A 40 -0.64 7.61 0.29
N GLY A 41 -1.15 6.40 0.49
CA GLY A 41 -0.91 5.26 -0.39
C GLY A 41 -1.21 5.60 -1.85
N ARG A 42 -2.39 6.16 -2.13
CA ARG A 42 -2.86 6.52 -3.47
C ARG A 42 -1.96 7.56 -4.16
N GLN A 43 -1.59 8.61 -3.43
CA GLN A 43 -0.66 9.65 -3.91
C GLN A 43 0.74 9.07 -4.13
N SER A 44 1.20 8.22 -3.22
CA SER A 44 2.48 7.51 -3.35
C SER A 44 2.48 6.62 -4.59
N GLY A 45 1.41 5.88 -4.86
CA GLY A 45 1.26 5.07 -6.07
C GLY A 45 1.35 5.89 -7.34
N THR A 46 0.76 7.08 -7.34
CA THR A 46 0.87 8.02 -8.47
C THR A 46 2.31 8.44 -8.72
N PHE A 47 3.05 8.83 -7.68
CA PHE A 47 4.47 9.20 -7.81
C PHE A 47 5.35 8.00 -8.16
N TYR A 48 5.08 6.86 -7.55
CA TYR A 48 5.76 5.61 -7.82
C TYR A 48 5.62 5.29 -9.29
N CYS A 49 4.41 5.24 -9.86
CA CYS A 49 4.19 4.97 -11.28
C CYS A 49 4.94 5.92 -12.25
N ARG A 50 5.33 7.12 -11.81
CA ARG A 50 6.08 8.10 -12.62
C ARG A 50 7.60 7.87 -12.69
N GLY A 51 8.11 6.79 -12.12
CA GLY A 51 9.56 6.49 -12.16
C GLY A 51 10.29 6.70 -10.84
N ILE A 52 9.62 7.19 -9.81
CA ILE A 52 10.23 7.53 -8.52
C ILE A 52 10.43 6.24 -7.70
N SER A 53 11.48 6.21 -6.86
CA SER A 53 11.70 5.13 -5.88
C SER A 53 10.53 5.06 -4.89
N LEU A 54 10.29 3.88 -4.31
CA LEU A 54 9.19 3.71 -3.36
C LEU A 54 9.29 4.66 -2.16
N GLU A 55 10.47 4.80 -1.56
CA GLU A 55 10.73 5.70 -0.42
C GLU A 55 10.37 7.16 -0.75
N SER A 56 10.96 7.72 -1.81
CA SER A 56 10.67 9.10 -2.23
C SER A 56 9.24 9.29 -2.73
N ALA A 57 8.59 8.23 -3.22
CA ALA A 57 7.19 8.26 -3.58
C ALA A 57 6.30 8.38 -2.34
N ILE A 58 6.63 7.66 -1.26
CA ILE A 58 5.95 7.75 0.05
C ILE A 58 6.12 9.14 0.65
N GLU A 59 7.34 9.69 0.69
CA GLU A 59 7.60 11.05 1.19
C GLU A 59 6.78 12.11 0.46
N LYS A 60 6.77 12.05 -0.89
CA LYS A 60 5.97 12.97 -1.71
C LYS A 60 4.47 12.72 -1.57
N GLY A 61 4.08 11.46 -1.39
CA GLY A 61 2.72 11.03 -1.15
C GLY A 61 2.14 11.63 0.13
N THR A 62 2.94 11.73 1.20
CA THR A 62 2.51 12.35 2.47
C THR A 62 2.04 13.79 2.26
N MET A 63 2.83 14.61 1.54
CA MET A 63 2.42 15.99 1.23
C MET A 63 1.20 16.02 0.30
N GLY A 64 1.17 15.12 -0.70
CA GLY A 64 0.03 15.01 -1.62
C GLY A 64 -1.27 14.69 -0.90
N ALA A 65 -1.25 13.78 0.06
CA ALA A 65 -2.41 13.39 0.84
C ALA A 65 -2.86 14.48 1.81
N ALA A 66 -1.91 15.18 2.45
CA ALA A 66 -2.23 16.31 3.31
C ALA A 66 -2.97 17.40 2.53
N LEU A 67 -2.51 17.72 1.31
CA LEU A 67 -3.18 18.66 0.42
C LEU A 67 -4.55 18.14 -0.06
N ALA A 68 -4.66 16.86 -0.42
CA ALA A 68 -5.90 16.26 -0.90
C ALA A 68 -7.00 16.23 0.18
N MET A 69 -6.60 16.13 1.45
CA MET A 69 -7.50 16.05 2.59
C MET A 69 -7.65 17.38 3.35
N ASP A 70 -7.06 18.47 2.86
CA ASP A 70 -7.06 19.79 3.51
C ASP A 70 -6.56 19.75 4.97
N LEU A 71 -5.52 18.92 5.21
CA LEU A 71 -4.93 18.73 6.53
C LEU A 71 -3.71 19.63 6.71
N PRO A 72 -3.66 20.44 7.78
CA PRO A 72 -2.45 21.17 8.12
C PRO A 72 -1.36 20.19 8.59
N MET A 73 -0.09 20.48 8.27
CA MET A 73 1.03 19.60 8.63
C MET A 73 1.12 19.32 10.13
N SER A 74 0.70 20.27 10.99
CA SER A 74 0.66 20.09 12.44
C SER A 74 -0.30 19.00 12.92
N GLN A 75 -1.29 18.61 12.11
CA GLN A 75 -2.17 17.48 12.41
C GLN A 75 -1.54 16.14 12.04
N LEU A 76 -0.59 16.10 11.08
CA LEU A 76 0.12 14.87 10.73
C LEU A 76 0.95 14.34 11.91
N ASP A 77 1.56 15.24 12.68
CA ASP A 77 2.34 14.87 13.88
C ASP A 77 1.49 14.18 14.95
N SER A 78 0.16 14.33 14.90
CA SER A 78 -0.78 13.69 15.82
C SER A 78 -1.34 12.36 15.29
N MET A 79 -0.98 11.95 14.07
CA MET A 79 -1.45 10.72 13.44
C MET A 79 -0.50 9.56 13.74
N ASP A 80 -1.06 8.45 14.23
CA ASP A 80 -0.31 7.21 14.43
C ASP A 80 -0.28 6.36 13.16
N LEU A 81 0.63 6.70 12.25
CA LEU A 81 0.89 5.92 11.02
C LEU A 81 1.65 4.63 11.28
N SER A 82 2.10 4.38 12.52
CA SER A 82 2.81 3.15 12.89
C SER A 82 1.89 2.00 13.23
N SER A 83 0.59 2.26 13.38
CA SER A 83 -0.41 1.22 13.60
C SER A 83 -0.55 0.29 12.38
N ASP A 84 -0.79 -1.00 12.65
CA ASP A 84 -1.00 -2.00 11.59
C ASP A 84 -2.12 -1.61 10.62
N GLN A 85 -3.18 -0.98 11.14
CA GLN A 85 -4.33 -0.52 10.34
C GLN A 85 -3.94 0.58 9.36
N ALA A 86 -3.16 1.57 9.82
CA ALA A 86 -2.65 2.63 8.95
C ALA A 86 -1.66 2.06 7.92
N GLY A 87 -0.75 1.18 8.35
CA GLY A 87 0.19 0.51 7.45
C GLY A 87 -0.51 -0.27 6.34
N MET A 88 -1.56 -1.03 6.69
CA MET A 88 -2.36 -1.78 5.71
C MET A 88 -3.11 -0.85 4.75
N ALA A 89 -3.72 0.23 5.25
CA ALA A 89 -4.42 1.19 4.40
C ALA A 89 -3.49 1.89 3.40
N LEU A 90 -2.27 2.24 3.83
CA LEU A 90 -1.24 2.78 2.94
C LEU A 90 -0.88 1.80 1.83
N ILE A 91 -0.59 0.55 2.19
CA ILE A 91 -0.24 -0.49 1.22
C ILE A 91 -1.39 -0.73 0.25
N GLU A 92 -2.63 -0.74 0.74
CA GLU A 92 -3.84 -0.90 -0.08
C GLU A 92 -3.95 0.21 -1.12
N GLY A 93 -3.93 1.48 -0.71
CA GLY A 93 -4.04 2.61 -1.66
C GLY A 93 -2.89 2.68 -2.66
N LEU A 94 -1.68 2.32 -2.22
CA LEU A 94 -0.48 2.25 -3.06
C LEU A 94 -0.61 1.16 -4.12
N LEU A 95 -0.98 -0.06 -3.71
CA LEU A 95 -1.11 -1.20 -4.62
C LEU A 95 -2.28 -1.01 -5.58
N ASP A 96 -3.43 -0.54 -5.10
CA ASP A 96 -4.62 -0.28 -5.93
C ASP A 96 -4.26 0.69 -7.07
N THR A 97 -3.65 1.82 -6.72
CA THR A 97 -3.18 2.79 -7.72
C THR A 97 -2.13 2.21 -8.66
N ALA A 98 -1.15 1.46 -8.12
CA ALA A 98 -0.05 0.95 -8.94
C ALA A 98 -0.48 -0.18 -9.88
N ILE A 99 -1.41 -1.04 -9.47
CA ILE A 99 -1.95 -2.13 -10.28
C ILE A 99 -2.68 -1.56 -11.50
N ASP A 100 -3.50 -0.53 -11.27
CA ASP A 100 -4.28 0.09 -12.34
C ASP A 100 -3.43 0.92 -13.31
N ASN A 101 -2.41 1.62 -12.81
CA ASN A 101 -1.67 2.61 -13.60
C ASN A 101 -0.28 2.14 -14.08
N CYS A 102 0.36 1.22 -13.36
CA CYS A 102 1.70 0.74 -13.68
C CYS A 102 1.95 -0.73 -13.26
N PRO A 103 1.18 -1.70 -13.79
CA PRO A 103 1.12 -3.08 -13.28
C PRO A 103 2.47 -3.82 -13.31
N GLN A 104 3.40 -3.46 -14.20
CA GLN A 104 4.73 -4.07 -14.22
C GLN A 104 5.59 -3.65 -13.03
N ARG A 105 5.40 -2.41 -12.54
CA ARG A 105 6.09 -1.91 -11.35
C ARG A 105 5.37 -2.27 -10.06
N ALA A 106 4.04 -2.39 -10.08
CA ALA A 106 3.30 -2.86 -8.92
C ALA A 106 3.86 -4.18 -8.34
N LYS A 107 4.31 -5.09 -9.22
CA LYS A 107 4.94 -6.37 -8.87
C LYS A 107 6.22 -6.25 -8.03
N THR A 108 6.90 -5.11 -8.05
CA THR A 108 8.17 -4.90 -7.34
C THR A 108 7.98 -4.22 -5.98
N ILE A 109 6.81 -3.68 -5.68
CA ILE A 109 6.51 -2.92 -4.46
C ILE A 109 6.83 -3.71 -3.19
N PHE A 110 6.38 -4.96 -3.07
CA PHE A 110 6.67 -5.79 -1.89
C PHE A 110 8.18 -6.05 -1.70
N ARG A 111 8.93 -6.20 -2.80
CA ARG A 111 10.38 -6.38 -2.72
C ARG A 111 11.06 -5.10 -2.26
N GLU A 112 10.61 -3.95 -2.75
CA GLU A 112 11.16 -2.66 -2.35
C GLU A 112 10.84 -2.35 -0.88
N PHE A 113 9.63 -2.65 -0.38
CA PHE A 113 9.33 -2.55 1.06
C PHE A 113 10.26 -3.40 1.92
N ALA A 114 10.52 -4.66 1.52
CA ALA A 114 11.44 -5.52 2.25
C ALA A 114 12.89 -4.99 2.27
N ALA A 115 13.27 -4.17 1.28
CA ALA A 115 14.58 -3.53 1.21
C ALA A 115 14.67 -2.27 2.12
N LEU A 116 13.56 -1.60 2.42
CA LEU A 116 13.52 -0.42 3.30
C LEU A 116 13.63 -0.77 4.79
N GLY A 117 13.27 -2.00 5.17
CA GLY A 117 13.32 -2.47 6.56
C GLY A 117 14.68 -3.04 7.02
N ASN A 118 15.71 -3.01 6.16
CA ASN A 118 17.08 -3.42 6.47
C ASN A 118 18.02 -2.21 6.50
#